data_AF-A0A3D6DJR6-F1
#
_entry.id   AF-A0A3D6DJR6-F1
#
_cell.length_a   1.000
_cell.length_b   1.000
_cell.length_c   1.000
_cell.angle_alpha   90.00
_cell.angle_beta   90.00
_cell.angle_gamma   90.00
#
_symmetry.space_group_name_H-M   'P 1'
#
loop_
_entity.id
_entity.type
_entity.pdbx_description
1 polymer ?
#
loop_
_entity_poly.entity_id
_entity_poly.type
_entity_poly.pdbx_seq_one_letter_code
_entity_poly.pdbx_strand_id
1 'polypeptide(L)'
;MRYDSSREYSGQHIGIIDKGGKTFYSTQMGDFEMLSQSQLVIENGIRNFQNQQRGISSTAFYELAESMNDNLSANFLVQSQTDRLLRRFFPDTPLFPDTGRDWLEMGLEVAESGFNLNGVVFLNDSIPDGLNLVRNQKPQVGTLSKVVPSNFVAFLNLPVDDLSELEVNFKRLVRRINLPVQQIDFSNLNFNEIAWIKTEKDQSVVFRIDEMEDLFPSFVSAAGDSKKYRNFSYSKITLPSDLSALLGIFGDPLQPQWGAWHENLLLL
;
A
#
# COMPACT_ATOMS: atom_id res chain seq x y z
N MET A 1 24.45 29.67 5.73
CA MET A 1 23.51 29.79 6.87
C MET A 1 24.21 30.58 8.00
N ARG A 2 23.51 31.37 8.82
CA ARG A 2 24.14 32.09 9.97
C ARG A 2 23.95 31.26 11.23
N TYR A 3 25.03 30.97 11.94
CA TYR A 3 25.02 30.20 13.19
C TYR A 3 25.08 31.13 14.41
N ASP A 4 24.45 30.73 15.51
CA ASP A 4 24.52 31.44 16.80
C ASP A 4 25.82 31.10 17.54
N SER A 5 26.25 29.84 17.42
CA SER A 5 27.55 29.37 17.88
C SER A 5 28.02 28.20 17.01
N SER A 6 29.23 27.70 17.26
CA SER A 6 29.79 26.61 16.47
C SER A 6 30.80 25.81 17.25
N ARG A 7 31.10 24.60 16.77
CA ARG A 7 32.17 23.75 17.30
C ARG A 7 32.77 22.88 16.21
N GLU A 8 33.96 22.36 16.49
CA GLU A 8 34.65 21.41 15.63
C GLU A 8 34.40 19.97 16.08
N TYR A 9 34.19 19.07 15.13
CA TYR A 9 34.08 17.63 15.38
C TYR A 9 34.67 16.84 14.20
N SER A 10 35.64 15.97 14.47
CA SER A 10 36.32 15.16 13.44
C SER A 10 36.88 16.00 12.26
N GLY A 11 37.29 17.25 12.52
CA GLY A 11 37.76 18.17 11.46
C GLY A 11 36.64 18.74 10.58
N GLN A 12 35.37 18.64 10.98
CA GLN A 12 34.23 19.29 10.36
C GLN A 12 33.60 20.33 11.30
N HIS A 13 33.10 21.40 10.69
CA HIS A 13 32.47 22.49 11.40
C HIS A 13 30.97 22.23 11.61
N ILE A 14 30.55 22.16 12.88
CA ILE A 14 29.14 22.04 13.26
C ILE A 14 28.65 23.40 13.74
N GLY A 15 27.77 24.02 12.95
CA GLY A 15 27.02 25.21 13.32
C GLY A 15 25.85 24.86 14.25
N ILE A 16 25.59 25.73 15.23
CA ILE A 16 24.50 25.61 16.19
C ILE A 16 23.55 26.79 15.95
N ILE A 17 22.26 26.49 15.83
CA ILE A 17 21.20 27.44 15.52
C ILE A 17 20.10 27.30 16.57
N ASP A 18 19.81 28.37 17.30
CA ASP A 18 18.74 28.44 18.28
C ASP A 18 17.56 29.23 17.71
N LYS A 19 16.49 28.53 17.33
CA LYS A 19 15.32 29.15 16.70
C LYS A 19 14.02 28.61 17.29
N GLY A 20 13.17 29.53 17.79
CA GLY A 20 11.86 29.18 18.35
C GLY A 20 11.94 28.28 19.59
N GLY A 21 12.95 28.47 20.44
CA GLY A 21 13.18 27.65 21.64
C GLY A 21 13.70 26.24 21.34
N LYS A 22 14.16 25.98 20.11
CA LYS A 22 14.75 24.71 19.68
C LYS A 22 16.18 24.95 19.20
N THR A 23 17.06 24.05 19.58
CA THR A 23 18.44 24.00 19.08
C THR A 23 18.52 23.04 17.90
N PHE A 24 19.22 23.48 16.86
CA PHE A 24 19.53 22.70 15.67
C PHE A 24 21.05 22.72 15.45
N TYR A 25 21.54 21.64 14.87
CA TYR A 25 22.93 21.43 14.51
C TYR A 25 23.00 21.27 12.99
N SER A 26 23.85 22.04 12.33
CA SER A 26 24.08 21.96 10.88
C SER A 26 25.55 21.72 10.57
N THR A 27 25.85 20.96 9.52
CA THR A 27 27.20 20.80 8.98
C THR A 27 27.14 20.73 7.46
N GLN A 28 28.17 21.28 6.81
CA GLN A 28 28.41 21.07 5.38
C GLN A 28 29.43 19.93 5.22
N MET A 29 29.16 18.97 4.34
CA MET A 29 30.05 17.85 4.03
C MET A 29 30.15 17.72 2.50
N GLY A 30 31.17 18.34 1.89
CA GLY A 30 31.23 18.48 0.43
C GLY A 30 30.04 19.31 -0.08
N ASP A 31 29.31 18.77 -1.05
CA ASP A 31 28.12 19.42 -1.61
C ASP A 31 26.84 19.19 -0.79
N PHE A 32 26.92 18.41 0.31
CA PHE A 32 25.77 18.09 1.16
C PHE A 32 25.68 19.01 2.37
N GLU A 33 24.47 19.50 2.67
CA GLU A 33 24.15 20.13 3.94
C GLU A 33 23.30 19.16 4.78
N MET A 34 23.65 19.00 6.06
CA MET A 34 22.91 18.16 6.99
C MET A 34 22.48 18.99 8.19
N LEU A 35 21.17 18.98 8.48
CA LEU A 35 20.55 19.70 9.61
C LEU A 35 19.79 18.72 10.51
N SER A 36 19.96 18.82 11.82
CA SER A 36 19.23 17.98 12.79
C SER A 36 19.03 18.68 14.12
N GLN A 37 17.98 18.31 14.86
CA GLN A 37 17.86 18.66 16.28
C GLN A 37 18.73 17.79 17.19
N SER A 38 19.34 16.73 16.65
CA SER A 38 20.22 15.83 17.39
C SER A 38 21.67 16.03 16.96
N GLN A 39 22.49 16.50 17.88
CA GLN A 39 23.93 16.60 17.69
C GLN A 39 24.54 15.24 17.30
N LEU A 40 24.09 14.17 17.95
CA LEU A 40 24.58 12.82 17.70
C LEU A 40 24.31 12.37 16.26
N VAL A 41 23.17 12.77 15.67
CA VAL A 41 22.84 12.47 14.28
C VAL A 41 23.84 13.16 13.33
N ILE A 42 24.19 14.42 13.60
CA ILE A 42 25.22 15.14 12.83
C ILE A 42 26.60 14.48 12.98
N GLU A 43 27.02 14.19 14.21
CA GLU A 43 28.31 13.54 14.48
C GLU A 43 28.44 12.16 13.81
N ASN A 44 27.36 11.38 13.81
CA ASN A 44 27.31 10.08 13.12
C ASN A 44 27.35 10.26 11.60
N GLY A 45 26.64 11.25 11.06
CA GLY A 45 26.68 11.61 9.63
C GLY A 45 28.09 11.95 9.16
N ILE A 46 28.80 12.80 9.92
CA ILE A 46 30.20 13.17 9.66
C ILE A 46 31.09 11.93 9.63
N ARG A 47 30.99 11.06 10.64
CA ARG A 47 31.82 9.84 10.72
C ARG A 47 31.56 8.89 9.54
N ASN A 48 30.30 8.70 9.16
CA ASN A 48 29.94 7.83 8.03
C ASN A 48 30.47 8.40 6.71
N PHE A 49 30.33 9.71 6.49
CA PHE A 49 30.84 10.39 5.29
C PHE A 49 32.35 10.27 5.16
N GLN A 50 33.10 10.56 6.23
CA GLN A 50 34.57 10.51 6.24
C GLN A 50 35.12 9.09 6.03
N ASN A 51 34.47 8.09 6.63
CA ASN A 51 34.91 6.71 6.55
C ASN A 51 34.36 5.96 5.31
N GLN A 52 33.58 6.64 4.45
CA GLN A 52 32.86 6.00 3.34
C GLN A 52 32.01 4.80 3.79
N GLN A 53 31.46 4.89 5.00
CA GLN A 53 30.66 3.84 5.62
C GLN A 53 29.18 4.04 5.31
N ARG A 54 28.49 2.95 5.01
CA ARG A 54 27.03 2.93 4.89
C ARG A 54 26.40 3.25 6.24
N GLY A 55 25.66 4.34 6.32
CA GLY A 55 24.92 4.72 7.52
C GLY A 55 23.63 3.92 7.73
N ILE A 56 23.10 3.31 6.67
CA ILE A 56 21.94 2.42 6.71
C ILE A 56 22.44 1.01 6.44
N SER A 57 21.99 0.03 7.21
CA SER A 57 22.45 -1.35 7.07
C SER A 57 21.70 -2.16 6.02
N SER A 58 20.47 -1.75 5.67
CA SER A 58 19.63 -2.48 4.70
C SER A 58 20.18 -2.31 3.28
N THR A 59 20.42 -3.42 2.58
CA THR A 59 20.76 -3.41 1.15
C THR A 59 19.57 -2.96 0.30
N ALA A 60 18.36 -3.39 0.66
CA ALA A 60 17.11 -3.00 -0.02
C ALA A 60 16.93 -1.47 -0.07
N PHE A 61 17.35 -0.74 0.98
CA PHE A 61 17.34 0.73 0.97
C PHE A 61 18.16 1.30 -0.19
N TYR A 62 19.38 0.79 -0.39
CA TYR A 62 20.28 1.31 -1.43
C TYR A 62 19.82 0.92 -2.82
N GLU A 63 19.33 -0.31 -2.99
CA GLU A 63 18.74 -0.77 -4.26
C GLU A 63 17.50 0.04 -4.64
N LEU A 64 16.64 0.37 -3.67
CA LEU A 64 15.49 1.25 -3.90
C LEU A 64 15.91 2.69 -4.22
N ALA A 65 16.96 3.20 -3.58
CA ALA A 65 17.45 4.56 -3.87
C ALA A 65 17.90 4.73 -5.34
N GLU A 66 18.32 3.65 -6.01
CA GLU A 66 18.64 3.68 -7.44
C GLU A 66 17.42 3.89 -8.35
N SER A 67 16.20 3.67 -7.83
CA SER A 67 14.95 3.88 -8.59
C SER A 67 14.39 5.31 -8.51
N MET A 68 15.00 6.18 -7.70
CA MET A 68 14.59 7.57 -7.56
C MET A 68 14.68 8.34 -8.88
N ASN A 69 13.76 9.27 -9.09
CA ASN A 69 13.72 10.11 -10.29
C ASN A 69 13.92 11.58 -9.92
N ASP A 70 15.03 12.14 -10.37
CA ASP A 70 15.42 13.54 -10.12
C ASP A 70 14.48 14.57 -10.80
N ASN A 71 13.62 14.14 -11.71
CA ASN A 71 12.63 15.02 -12.37
C ASN A 71 11.31 15.12 -11.58
N LEU A 72 11.13 14.33 -10.53
CA LEU A 72 9.93 14.39 -9.68
C LEU A 72 10.01 15.54 -8.67
N SER A 73 8.85 15.95 -8.15
CA SER A 73 8.77 17.04 -7.16
C SER A 73 9.42 16.67 -5.83
N ALA A 74 9.34 15.40 -5.44
CA ALA A 74 10.05 14.83 -4.30
C ALA A 74 10.21 13.32 -4.46
N ASN A 75 11.26 12.76 -3.86
CA ASN A 75 11.44 11.33 -3.68
C ASN A 75 11.50 11.03 -2.18
N PHE A 76 10.85 9.95 -1.75
CA PHE A 76 10.78 9.53 -0.36
C PHE A 76 11.30 8.10 -0.23
N LEU A 77 12.18 7.85 0.73
CA LEU A 77 12.48 6.51 1.22
C LEU A 77 11.92 6.39 2.62
N VAL A 78 10.91 5.54 2.78
CA VAL A 78 10.19 5.36 4.03
C VAL A 78 10.34 3.90 4.45
N GLN A 79 10.79 3.68 5.68
CA GLN A 79 10.76 2.34 6.25
C GLN A 79 9.32 2.07 6.74
N SER A 80 8.60 1.17 6.11
CA SER A 80 7.15 0.96 6.31
C SER A 80 6.71 0.59 7.74
N GLN A 81 7.60 0.10 8.62
CA GLN A 81 7.31 0.04 10.07
C GLN A 81 6.98 1.41 10.69
N THR A 82 7.19 2.49 9.93
CA THR A 82 6.72 3.83 10.20
C THR A 82 5.36 4.13 9.54
N ASP A 83 4.43 3.16 9.46
CA ASP A 83 3.01 3.38 9.09
C ASP A 83 2.40 4.64 9.72
N ARG A 84 2.84 4.98 10.94
CA ARG A 84 2.46 6.22 11.63
C ARG A 84 2.85 7.50 10.88
N LEU A 85 3.96 7.51 10.17
CA LEU A 85 4.40 8.63 9.33
C LEU A 85 3.57 8.70 8.05
N LEU A 86 3.39 7.58 7.33
CA LEU A 86 2.55 7.56 6.13
C LEU A 86 1.11 7.99 6.45
N ARG A 87 0.51 7.47 7.52
CA ARG A 87 -0.81 7.90 8.01
C ARG A 87 -0.83 9.33 8.57
N ARG A 88 0.31 9.97 8.82
CA ARG A 88 0.34 11.41 9.18
C ARG A 88 0.35 12.30 7.94
N PHE A 89 1.01 11.86 6.86
CA PHE A 89 0.98 12.56 5.57
C PHE A 89 -0.35 12.33 4.84
N PHE A 90 -0.93 11.14 4.99
CA PHE A 90 -2.16 10.68 4.34
C PHE A 90 -3.16 10.15 5.39
N PRO A 91 -3.65 11.01 6.31
CA PRO A 91 -4.52 10.57 7.41
C PRO A 91 -5.89 10.08 6.94
N ASP A 92 -6.41 10.69 5.87
CA ASP A 92 -7.77 10.48 5.38
C ASP A 92 -7.76 9.88 3.97
N THR A 93 -6.89 8.90 3.71
CA THR A 93 -6.83 8.19 2.43
C THR A 93 -7.48 6.81 2.57
N PRO A 94 -8.80 6.68 2.34
CA PRO A 94 -9.46 5.38 2.41
C PRO A 94 -8.88 4.40 1.39
N LEU A 95 -8.89 3.11 1.73
CA LEU A 95 -8.33 2.04 0.89
C LEU A 95 -6.82 2.17 0.60
N PHE A 96 -6.07 2.92 1.43
CA PHE A 96 -4.61 2.95 1.30
C PHE A 96 -4.06 1.53 1.54
N PRO A 97 -3.38 0.91 0.56
CA PRO A 97 -2.96 -0.47 0.66
C PRO A 97 -1.85 -0.65 1.72
N ASP A 98 -1.71 -1.87 2.23
CA ASP A 98 -0.54 -2.25 3.02
C ASP A 98 0.71 -2.11 2.14
N THR A 99 1.62 -1.20 2.51
CA THR A 99 2.88 -0.95 1.80
C THR A 99 4.03 -1.84 2.28
N GLY A 100 3.71 -2.88 3.05
CA GLY A 100 4.66 -3.88 3.50
C GLY A 100 5.35 -3.50 4.81
N ARG A 101 6.45 -4.20 5.10
CA ARG A 101 7.25 -4.01 6.33
C ARG A 101 8.74 -3.70 6.11
N ASP A 102 9.16 -3.64 4.84
CA ASP A 102 10.52 -3.25 4.42
C ASP A 102 10.57 -1.77 3.97
N TRP A 103 11.66 -1.34 3.34
CA TRP A 103 11.75 -0.02 2.73
C TRP A 103 10.81 0.13 1.53
N LEU A 104 10.21 1.31 1.42
CA LEU A 104 9.37 1.75 0.32
C LEU A 104 9.98 3.02 -0.27
N GLU A 105 10.18 3.03 -1.57
CA GLU A 105 10.46 4.23 -2.35
C GLU A 105 9.13 4.80 -2.87
N MET A 106 8.98 6.12 -2.83
CA MET A 106 7.87 6.83 -3.46
C MET A 106 8.35 8.11 -4.14
N GLY A 107 8.00 8.26 -5.40
CA GLY A 107 8.13 9.47 -6.17
C GLY A 107 6.82 10.26 -6.20
N LEU A 108 6.90 11.56 -5.88
CA LEU A 108 5.78 12.51 -5.91
C LEU A 108 5.85 13.38 -7.16
N GLU A 109 4.76 13.40 -7.91
CA GLU A 109 4.51 14.34 -8.99
C GLU A 109 3.38 15.29 -8.59
N VAL A 110 3.59 16.59 -8.74
CA VAL A 110 2.57 17.61 -8.48
C VAL A 110 2.03 18.13 -9.81
N ALA A 111 0.71 18.08 -9.97
CA ALA A 111 -0.02 18.58 -11.13
C ALA A 111 -1.01 19.68 -10.70
N GLU A 112 -1.64 20.35 -11.67
CA GLU A 112 -2.61 21.43 -11.37
C GLU A 112 -3.81 20.94 -10.55
N SER A 113 -4.26 19.70 -10.77
CA SER A 113 -5.45 19.13 -10.16
C SER A 113 -5.17 18.25 -8.93
N GLY A 114 -3.93 18.16 -8.47
CA GLY A 114 -3.56 17.33 -7.33
C GLY A 114 -2.14 16.80 -7.41
N PHE A 115 -1.92 15.64 -6.82
CA PHE A 115 -0.61 14.98 -6.85
C PHE A 115 -0.75 13.48 -7.12
N ASN A 116 0.30 12.89 -7.68
CA ASN A 116 0.42 11.46 -7.91
C ASN A 116 1.61 10.92 -7.11
N LEU A 117 1.46 9.71 -6.57
CA LEU A 117 2.50 8.96 -5.89
C LEU A 117 2.66 7.61 -6.59
N ASN A 118 3.86 7.35 -7.08
CA ASN A 118 4.25 6.03 -7.59
C ASN A 118 5.42 5.55 -6.75
N GLY A 119 5.56 4.24 -6.57
CA GLY A 119 6.61 3.73 -5.69
C GLY A 119 7.03 2.31 -6.01
N VAL A 120 8.16 1.94 -5.42
CA VAL A 120 8.77 0.62 -5.54
C VAL A 120 9.02 0.05 -4.15
N VAL A 121 8.73 -1.24 -4.01
CA VAL A 121 8.97 -2.01 -2.79
C VAL A 121 9.43 -3.41 -3.20
N PHE A 122 10.38 -3.97 -2.45
CA PHE A 122 10.80 -5.35 -2.65
C PHE A 122 9.95 -6.28 -1.79
N LEU A 123 9.45 -7.35 -2.42
CA LEU A 123 8.75 -8.41 -1.70
C LEU A 123 9.80 -9.24 -0.93
N ASN A 124 9.62 -9.32 0.38
CA ASN A 124 10.55 -10.03 1.27
C ASN A 124 9.87 -11.27 1.88
N ASP A 125 10.32 -12.45 1.48
CA ASP A 125 9.79 -13.75 1.95
C ASP A 125 9.93 -13.96 3.46
N SER A 126 10.78 -13.21 4.14
CA SER A 126 10.99 -13.33 5.59
C SER A 126 9.94 -12.54 6.38
N ILE A 127 9.34 -11.51 5.79
CA ILE A 127 8.46 -10.60 6.50
C ILE A 127 7.04 -10.73 5.96
N PRO A 128 6.09 -11.25 6.76
CA PRO A 128 4.71 -11.41 6.32
C PRO A 128 3.99 -10.06 6.28
N ASP A 129 3.50 -9.69 5.10
CA ASP A 129 2.69 -8.49 4.85
C ASP A 129 1.71 -8.71 3.69
N GLY A 130 0.76 -7.80 3.50
CA GLY A 130 -0.29 -7.90 2.47
C GLY A 130 0.27 -7.93 1.04
N LEU A 131 1.41 -7.29 0.77
CA LEU A 131 2.04 -7.29 -0.55
C LEU A 131 2.50 -8.68 -0.98
N ASN A 132 2.76 -9.58 -0.05
CA ASN A 132 3.08 -10.97 -0.39
C ASN A 132 1.95 -11.70 -1.14
N LEU A 133 0.71 -11.17 -1.14
CA LEU A 133 -0.40 -11.72 -1.91
C LEU A 133 -0.19 -11.57 -3.42
N VAL A 134 0.50 -10.53 -3.88
CA VAL A 134 0.77 -10.30 -5.31
C VAL A 134 2.03 -11.00 -5.82
N ARG A 135 2.72 -11.75 -4.97
CA ARG A 135 3.94 -12.47 -5.34
C ARG A 135 3.64 -13.47 -6.45
N ASN A 136 4.54 -13.53 -7.45
CA ASN A 136 4.43 -14.41 -8.62
C ASN A 136 3.18 -14.16 -9.51
N GLN A 137 2.40 -13.11 -9.26
CA GLN A 137 1.37 -12.67 -10.19
C GLN A 137 2.04 -11.94 -11.36
N LYS A 138 1.53 -12.12 -12.58
CA LYS A 138 2.00 -11.31 -13.71
C LYS A 138 1.40 -9.90 -13.62
N PRO A 139 2.17 -8.85 -13.93
CA PRO A 139 1.61 -7.50 -14.06
C PRO A 139 0.53 -7.47 -15.16
N GLN A 140 -0.61 -6.87 -14.85
CA GLN A 140 -1.73 -6.72 -15.76
C GLN A 140 -2.36 -5.33 -15.61
N VAL A 141 -3.02 -4.86 -16.68
CA VAL A 141 -3.76 -3.59 -16.64
C VAL A 141 -5.16 -3.86 -16.10
N GLY A 142 -5.53 -3.11 -15.05
CA GLY A 142 -6.87 -3.15 -14.49
C GLY A 142 -7.95 -2.59 -15.43
N THR A 143 -9.15 -3.15 -15.37
CA THR A 143 -10.31 -2.76 -16.18
C THR A 143 -11.52 -2.31 -15.34
N LEU A 144 -11.54 -2.60 -14.04
CA LEU A 144 -12.69 -2.32 -13.15
C LEU A 144 -12.90 -0.83 -12.86
N SER A 145 -11.99 0.06 -13.27
CA SER A 145 -12.21 1.50 -13.21
C SER A 145 -13.45 1.96 -14.01
N LYS A 146 -13.90 1.17 -15.00
CA LYS A 146 -15.07 1.46 -15.84
C LYS A 146 -16.41 1.41 -15.11
N VAL A 147 -16.48 0.73 -13.95
CA VAL A 147 -17.73 0.57 -13.18
C VAL A 147 -17.78 1.43 -11.92
N VAL A 148 -16.76 2.27 -11.72
CA VAL A 148 -16.68 3.17 -10.57
C VAL A 148 -17.78 4.25 -10.68
N PRO A 149 -18.65 4.42 -9.68
CA PRO A 149 -19.70 5.42 -9.70
C PRO A 149 -19.11 6.83 -9.58
N SER A 150 -19.80 7.84 -10.12
CA SER A 150 -19.28 9.22 -10.16
C SER A 150 -19.09 9.90 -8.79
N ASN A 151 -19.65 9.34 -7.72
CA ASN A 151 -19.55 9.85 -6.35
C ASN A 151 -18.56 9.06 -5.48
N PHE A 152 -17.67 8.27 -6.09
CA PHE A 152 -16.60 7.60 -5.36
C PHE A 152 -15.61 8.60 -4.74
N VAL A 153 -15.02 8.23 -3.63
CA VAL A 153 -13.97 8.98 -2.91
C VAL A 153 -12.65 8.20 -2.86
N ALA A 154 -12.67 6.88 -3.06
CA ALA A 154 -11.48 6.07 -3.25
C ALA A 154 -11.75 4.82 -4.10
N PHE A 155 -10.69 4.35 -4.75
CA PHE A 155 -10.67 3.18 -5.61
C PHE A 155 -9.34 2.45 -5.42
N LEU A 156 -9.40 1.15 -5.14
CA LEU A 156 -8.24 0.26 -5.07
C LEU A 156 -8.51 -0.91 -6.01
N ASN A 157 -7.53 -1.28 -6.84
CA ASN A 157 -7.68 -2.34 -7.82
C ASN A 157 -6.53 -3.31 -7.79
N LEU A 158 -6.85 -4.60 -7.92
CA LEU A 158 -5.91 -5.70 -7.93
C LEU A 158 -6.25 -6.68 -9.07
N PRO A 159 -5.50 -6.65 -10.18
CA PRO A 159 -5.50 -7.74 -11.14
C PRO A 159 -4.93 -9.03 -10.53
N VAL A 160 -5.49 -10.17 -10.95
CA VAL A 160 -5.12 -11.51 -10.49
C VAL A 160 -4.91 -12.39 -11.71
N ASP A 161 -3.66 -12.73 -11.99
CA ASP A 161 -3.27 -13.57 -13.13
C ASP A 161 -3.51 -15.05 -12.83
N ASP A 162 -3.20 -15.48 -11.61
CA ASP A 162 -3.33 -16.86 -11.16
C ASP A 162 -3.98 -16.91 -9.78
N LEU A 163 -5.24 -17.32 -9.74
CA LEU A 163 -6.02 -17.46 -8.51
C LEU A 163 -5.50 -18.56 -7.59
N SER A 164 -4.90 -19.62 -8.15
CA SER A 164 -4.29 -20.69 -7.35
C SER A 164 -3.03 -20.18 -6.64
N GLU A 165 -2.21 -19.37 -7.32
CA GLU A 165 -1.05 -18.73 -6.70
C GLU A 165 -1.48 -17.70 -5.63
N LEU A 166 -2.55 -16.94 -5.87
CA LEU A 166 -3.14 -16.05 -4.86
C LEU A 166 -3.59 -16.84 -3.61
N GLU A 167 -4.23 -18.00 -3.80
CA GLU A 167 -4.63 -18.88 -2.71
C GLU A 167 -3.42 -19.39 -1.91
N VAL A 168 -2.36 -19.82 -2.59
CA VAL A 168 -1.10 -20.27 -1.97
C VAL A 168 -0.47 -19.14 -1.14
N ASN A 169 -0.39 -17.93 -1.71
CA ASN A 169 0.14 -16.76 -1.02
C ASN A 169 -0.71 -16.38 0.20
N PHE A 170 -2.03 -16.41 0.07
CA PHE A 170 -2.95 -16.13 1.17
C PHE A 170 -2.83 -17.16 2.30
N LYS A 171 -2.77 -18.46 1.97
CA LYS A 171 -2.49 -19.54 2.94
C LYS A 171 -1.18 -19.32 3.69
N ARG A 172 -0.13 -18.91 2.97
CA ARG A 172 1.18 -18.61 3.57
C ARG A 172 1.09 -17.41 4.53
N LEU A 173 0.41 -16.35 4.12
CA LEU A 173 0.26 -15.13 4.91
C LEU A 173 -0.56 -15.39 6.19
N VAL A 174 -1.74 -16.00 6.06
CA VAL A 174 -2.64 -16.37 7.17
C VAL A 174 -1.90 -17.15 8.26
N ARG A 175 -1.10 -18.14 7.86
CA ARG A 175 -0.27 -18.94 8.79
C ARG A 175 0.77 -18.10 9.51
N ARG A 176 1.41 -17.14 8.82
CA ARG A 176 2.48 -16.33 9.40
C ARG A 176 1.97 -15.23 10.33
N ILE A 177 0.76 -14.70 10.09
CA ILE A 177 0.14 -13.68 10.94
C ILE A 177 -0.84 -14.25 11.96
N ASN A 178 -1.03 -15.57 12.00
CA ASN A 178 -1.98 -16.29 12.87
C ASN A 178 -3.43 -15.76 12.72
N LEU A 179 -3.87 -15.49 11.50
CA LEU A 179 -5.25 -15.06 11.25
C LEU A 179 -6.21 -16.23 11.52
N PRO A 180 -7.32 -16.04 12.26
CA PRO A 180 -8.22 -17.13 12.66
C PRO A 180 -9.16 -17.56 11.52
N VAL A 181 -8.60 -18.10 10.44
CA VAL A 181 -9.34 -18.67 9.30
C VAL A 181 -9.17 -20.19 9.34
N GLN A 182 -10.28 -20.93 9.48
CA GLN A 182 -10.25 -22.38 9.71
C GLN A 182 -9.82 -23.17 8.47
N GLN A 183 -10.34 -22.79 7.31
CA GLN A 183 -10.06 -23.41 6.03
C GLN A 183 -10.04 -22.33 4.96
N ILE A 184 -9.11 -22.46 4.01
CA ILE A 184 -8.99 -21.59 2.83
C ILE A 184 -9.14 -22.51 1.62
N ASP A 185 -10.15 -22.26 0.81
CA ASP A 185 -10.46 -23.03 -0.39
C ASP A 185 -11.05 -22.14 -1.48
N PHE A 186 -10.23 -21.82 -2.49
CA PHE A 186 -10.65 -20.99 -3.62
C PHE A 186 -11.08 -21.79 -4.85
N SER A 187 -11.25 -23.11 -4.74
CA SER A 187 -11.59 -23.99 -5.87
C SER A 187 -12.90 -23.64 -6.58
N ASN A 188 -13.84 -22.98 -5.87
CA ASN A 188 -15.13 -22.53 -6.42
C ASN A 188 -15.14 -21.04 -6.79
N LEU A 189 -13.98 -20.39 -6.85
CA LEU A 189 -13.81 -18.99 -7.24
C LEU A 189 -13.16 -18.95 -8.63
N ASN A 190 -13.50 -17.94 -9.44
CA ASN A 190 -12.94 -17.79 -10.79
C ASN A 190 -12.83 -16.31 -11.20
N PHE A 191 -12.24 -15.46 -10.36
CA PHE A 191 -12.03 -14.05 -10.68
C PHE A 191 -10.59 -13.78 -11.12
N ASN A 192 -10.41 -12.76 -11.95
CA ASN A 192 -9.10 -12.28 -12.40
C ASN A 192 -8.84 -10.80 -12.07
N GLU A 193 -9.77 -10.15 -11.38
CA GLU A 193 -9.62 -8.78 -10.93
C GLU A 193 -10.54 -8.54 -9.73
N ILE A 194 -10.03 -7.82 -8.73
CA ILE A 194 -10.79 -7.36 -7.57
C ILE A 194 -10.63 -5.85 -7.46
N ALA A 195 -11.73 -5.12 -7.28
CA ALA A 195 -11.71 -3.71 -6.96
C ALA A 195 -12.49 -3.40 -5.68
N TRP A 196 -11.94 -2.54 -4.83
CA TRP A 196 -12.64 -1.91 -3.74
C TRP A 196 -13.02 -0.50 -4.17
N ILE A 197 -14.28 -0.13 -3.96
CA ILE A 197 -14.81 1.19 -4.27
C ILE A 197 -15.39 1.74 -2.99
N LYS A 198 -14.99 2.95 -2.62
CA LYS A 198 -15.52 3.67 -1.46
C LYS A 198 -16.22 4.93 -1.94
N THR A 199 -17.43 5.15 -1.44
CA THR A 199 -18.16 6.41 -1.53
C THR A 199 -18.14 7.09 -0.15
N GLU A 200 -18.75 8.27 -0.02
CA GLU A 200 -18.85 8.95 1.28
C GLU A 200 -19.56 8.11 2.37
N LYS A 201 -20.47 7.21 1.97
CA LYS A 201 -21.35 6.47 2.89
C LYS A 201 -21.11 4.97 2.92
N ASP A 202 -20.77 4.42 1.75
CA ASP A 202 -20.78 2.99 1.52
C ASP A 202 -19.48 2.53 0.85
N GLN A 203 -19.16 1.26 1.04
CA GLN A 203 -18.04 0.57 0.41
C GLN A 203 -18.55 -0.69 -0.28
N SER A 204 -18.02 -0.96 -1.47
CA SER A 204 -18.35 -2.13 -2.27
C SER A 204 -17.08 -2.82 -2.76
N VAL A 205 -17.21 -4.10 -3.11
CA VAL A 205 -16.18 -4.85 -3.83
C VAL A 205 -16.75 -5.36 -5.14
N VAL A 206 -15.97 -5.24 -6.21
CA VAL A 206 -16.33 -5.77 -7.52
C VAL A 206 -15.30 -6.81 -7.94
N PHE A 207 -15.77 -7.94 -8.43
CA PHE A 207 -14.94 -8.96 -9.06
C PHE A 207 -15.20 -8.96 -10.56
N ARG A 208 -14.14 -9.08 -11.36
CA ARG A 208 -14.21 -9.49 -12.77
C ARG A 208 -13.93 -10.97 -12.87
N ILE A 209 -14.77 -11.69 -13.60
CA ILE A 209 -14.73 -13.15 -13.75
C ILE A 209 -14.51 -13.48 -15.22
N ASP A 210 -13.58 -14.39 -15.53
CA ASP A 210 -13.17 -14.67 -16.91
C ASP A 210 -14.15 -15.58 -17.67
N GLU A 211 -14.71 -16.58 -17.00
CA GLU A 211 -15.57 -17.58 -17.65
C GLU A 211 -16.95 -17.63 -16.98
N MET A 212 -17.99 -17.37 -17.78
CA MET A 212 -19.41 -17.45 -17.38
C MET A 212 -19.94 -18.90 -17.30
N GLU A 213 -19.08 -19.93 -17.32
CA GLU A 213 -19.54 -21.32 -17.31
C GLU A 213 -20.12 -21.69 -15.93
N ASP A 214 -21.40 -21.36 -15.75
CA ASP A 214 -22.38 -21.94 -14.83
C ASP A 214 -22.12 -21.90 -13.32
N LEU A 215 -21.04 -21.26 -12.86
CA LEU A 215 -20.74 -21.13 -11.42
C LEU A 215 -21.04 -19.72 -10.93
N PHE A 216 -22.32 -19.45 -10.66
CA PHE A 216 -22.65 -18.41 -9.69
C PHE A 216 -21.99 -18.82 -8.36
N PRO A 217 -21.14 -17.98 -7.74
CA PRO A 217 -20.52 -18.38 -6.50
C PRO A 217 -21.61 -18.76 -5.51
N SER A 218 -21.49 -19.95 -4.92
CA SER A 218 -22.54 -20.55 -4.08
C SER A 218 -22.97 -19.67 -2.90
N PHE A 219 -22.13 -18.69 -2.53
CA PHE A 219 -22.38 -17.71 -1.50
C PHE A 219 -23.33 -16.57 -1.87
N VAL A 220 -23.72 -16.46 -3.14
CA VAL A 220 -24.74 -15.52 -3.59
C VAL A 220 -26.05 -16.29 -3.68
N SER A 221 -26.94 -16.12 -2.69
CA SER A 221 -28.17 -16.90 -2.61
C SER A 221 -29.25 -16.30 -3.51
N ALA A 222 -29.58 -16.97 -4.62
CA ALA A 222 -30.73 -16.63 -5.44
C ALA A 222 -32.08 -17.05 -4.79
N ALA A 223 -32.04 -17.84 -3.71
CA ALA A 223 -33.21 -18.48 -3.13
C ALA A 223 -33.87 -17.62 -2.04
N GLY A 224 -34.67 -16.63 -2.46
CA GLY A 224 -35.79 -16.12 -1.65
C GLY A 224 -35.85 -14.60 -1.42
N ASP A 225 -34.71 -13.91 -1.38
CA ASP A 225 -34.62 -12.48 -1.03
C ASP A 225 -34.14 -11.59 -2.19
N SER A 226 -34.40 -11.99 -3.44
CA SER A 226 -33.99 -11.19 -4.60
C SER A 226 -34.84 -9.93 -4.72
N LYS A 227 -34.17 -8.79 -4.91
CA LYS A 227 -34.77 -7.48 -5.21
C LYS A 227 -34.41 -7.07 -6.63
N LYS A 228 -35.19 -6.15 -7.17
CA LYS A 228 -34.95 -5.56 -8.49
C LYS A 228 -34.72 -4.07 -8.40
N TYR A 229 -33.79 -3.58 -9.19
CA TYR A 229 -33.58 -2.16 -9.45
C TYR A 229 -33.40 -1.95 -10.96
N ARG A 230 -34.37 -1.27 -11.59
CA ARG A 230 -34.48 -1.20 -13.05
C ARG A 230 -34.43 -2.61 -13.66
N ASN A 231 -33.44 -2.90 -14.50
CA ASN A 231 -33.27 -4.18 -15.18
C ASN A 231 -32.31 -5.13 -14.44
N PHE A 232 -31.83 -4.76 -13.25
CA PHE A 232 -30.88 -5.54 -12.48
C PHE A 232 -31.57 -6.25 -11.33
N SER A 233 -31.16 -7.50 -11.07
CA SER A 233 -31.57 -8.26 -9.89
C SER A 233 -30.38 -8.41 -8.96
N TYR A 234 -30.63 -8.29 -7.67
CA TYR A 234 -29.63 -8.44 -6.63
C TYR A 234 -30.22 -9.19 -5.45
N SER A 235 -29.41 -9.96 -4.74
CA SER A 235 -29.89 -10.86 -3.70
C SER A 235 -28.99 -10.77 -2.47
N LYS A 236 -29.49 -11.23 -1.33
CA LYS A 236 -28.64 -11.31 -0.14
C LYS A 236 -27.52 -12.31 -0.34
N ILE A 237 -26.36 -12.02 0.26
CA ILE A 237 -25.18 -12.87 0.19
C ILE A 237 -24.68 -13.25 1.57
N THR A 238 -23.89 -14.31 1.63
CA THR A 238 -23.14 -14.70 2.84
C THR A 238 -21.76 -15.12 2.41
N LEU A 239 -20.82 -14.17 2.44
CA LEU A 239 -19.46 -14.42 1.99
C LEU A 239 -18.77 -15.52 2.83
N PRO A 240 -18.03 -16.44 2.19
CA PRO A 240 -17.16 -17.37 2.88
C PRO A 240 -16.16 -16.62 3.77
N SER A 241 -15.86 -17.17 4.95
CA SER A 241 -15.00 -16.48 5.93
C SER A 241 -13.58 -16.24 5.42
N ASP A 242 -13.07 -17.14 4.56
CA ASP A 242 -11.76 -17.02 3.93
C ASP A 242 -11.73 -15.91 2.87
N LEU A 243 -12.77 -15.80 2.04
CA LEU A 243 -12.89 -14.69 1.09
C LEU A 243 -13.07 -13.34 1.82
N SER A 244 -13.89 -13.29 2.88
CA SER A 244 -14.02 -12.09 3.71
C SER A 244 -12.69 -11.70 4.36
N ALA A 245 -11.89 -12.68 4.79
CA ALA A 245 -10.57 -12.44 5.36
C ALA A 245 -9.57 -11.94 4.30
N LEU A 246 -9.58 -12.50 3.08
CA LEU A 246 -8.77 -12.01 1.97
C LEU A 246 -9.10 -10.54 1.66
N LEU A 247 -10.38 -10.20 1.55
CA LEU A 247 -10.83 -8.84 1.22
C LEU A 247 -10.41 -7.80 2.26
N GLY A 248 -10.31 -8.19 3.53
CA GLY A 248 -9.87 -7.34 4.63
C GLY A 248 -8.36 -7.15 4.75
N ILE A 249 -7.53 -7.81 3.93
CA ILE A 249 -6.07 -7.61 3.94
C ILE A 249 -5.67 -6.38 3.11
N PHE A 250 -6.25 -6.21 1.93
CA PHE A 250 -5.86 -5.13 1.01
C PHE A 250 -6.62 -3.82 1.21
N GLY A 251 -7.91 -3.91 1.53
CA GLY A 251 -8.78 -2.76 1.71
C GLY A 251 -9.29 -2.62 3.14
N ASP A 252 -10.13 -1.60 3.34
CA ASP A 252 -10.88 -1.45 4.59
C ASP A 252 -11.81 -2.66 4.78
N PRO A 253 -11.99 -3.18 6.01
CA PRO A 253 -12.90 -4.29 6.27
C PRO A 253 -14.32 -3.97 5.76
N LEU A 254 -14.90 -4.88 4.97
CA LEU A 254 -16.29 -4.78 4.56
C LEU A 254 -17.07 -6.09 4.78
N GLN A 255 -18.37 -5.95 5.00
CA GLN A 255 -19.32 -7.06 5.13
C GLN A 255 -20.50 -6.85 4.17
N PRO A 256 -20.33 -7.21 2.89
CA PRO A 256 -21.35 -7.11 1.88
C PRO A 256 -22.60 -7.87 2.28
N GLN A 257 -23.75 -7.22 2.17
CA GLN A 257 -25.04 -7.83 2.47
C GLN A 257 -25.78 -8.24 1.20
N TRP A 258 -25.44 -7.64 0.07
CA TRP A 258 -26.12 -7.81 -1.21
C TRP A 258 -25.09 -8.12 -2.29
N GLY A 259 -25.52 -8.84 -3.31
CA GLY A 259 -24.70 -9.18 -4.46
C GLY A 259 -25.53 -9.08 -5.73
N ALA A 260 -24.95 -8.49 -6.76
CA ALA A 260 -25.55 -8.39 -8.09
C ALA A 260 -24.58 -8.93 -9.13
N TRP A 261 -25.11 -9.68 -10.08
CA TRP A 261 -24.35 -10.15 -11.23
C TRP A 261 -24.74 -9.38 -12.46
N HIS A 262 -23.75 -8.96 -13.23
CA HIS A 262 -23.96 -8.33 -14.51
C HIS A 262 -22.85 -8.69 -15.48
N GLU A 263 -23.20 -9.34 -16.58
CA GLU A 263 -22.25 -9.83 -17.58
C GLU A 263 -21.19 -10.73 -16.93
N ASN A 264 -19.97 -10.25 -16.77
CA ASN A 264 -18.85 -10.96 -16.15
C ASN A 264 -18.39 -10.31 -14.84
N LEU A 265 -19.28 -9.53 -14.21
CA LEU A 265 -19.00 -8.78 -12.99
C LEU A 265 -19.89 -9.28 -11.85
N LEU A 266 -19.27 -9.46 -10.69
CA LEU A 266 -19.96 -9.65 -9.42
C LEU A 266 -19.74 -8.42 -8.55
N LEU A 267 -20.82 -7.69 -8.26
CA LEU A 267 -20.82 -6.49 -7.43
C LEU A 267 -21.35 -6.84 -6.04
N LEU A 268 -20.58 -6.56 -5.00
CA LEU A 268 -20.89 -6.85 -3.59
C LEU A 268 -20.87 -5.57 -2.74
#